data_AF-A0A9N9P3R5-F1
#
_entry.id   AF-A0A9N9P3R5-F1
#
_cell.length_a   1.000
_cell.length_b   1.000
_cell.length_c   1.000
_cell.angle_alpha   90.00
_cell.angle_beta   90.00
_cell.angle_gamma   90.00
#
_symmetry.space_group_name_H-M   'P 1'
#
loop_
_entity.id
_entity.type
_entity.pdbx_description
1 polymer ?
#
loop_
_entity_poly.entity_id
_entity_poly.type
_entity_poly.pdbx_seq_one_letter_code
_entity_poly.pdbx_strand_id
1 'polypeptide(L)' 'MTSRKVKVLVLPGDNCGPEVVAEGVKVLKLISQMRTKYNHVVIELCEETIG' A
#
# COMPACT_ATOMS: atom_id res chain seq x y z
N MET A 1 20.64 8.41 7.74
CA MET A 1 19.41 7.71 8.18
C MET A 1 19.06 6.67 7.14
N THR A 2 19.07 5.39 7.51
CA THR A 2 18.78 4.27 6.61
C THR A 2 17.27 4.19 6.41
N SER A 3 16.80 4.26 5.17
CA SER A 3 15.36 4.13 4.89
C SER A 3 14.94 2.67 5.00
N ARG A 4 13.82 2.43 5.71
CA ARG A 4 13.22 1.09 5.85
C ARG A 4 12.20 0.90 4.74
N LYS A 5 12.46 -0.03 3.82
CA LYS A 5 11.50 -0.39 2.76
C LYS A 5 10.58 -1.51 3.24
N VAL A 6 9.29 -1.36 2.97
CA VAL A 6 8.27 -2.37 3.26
C VAL A 6 7.47 -2.60 1.99
N LYS A 7 7.39 -3.86 1.54
CA LYS A 7 6.59 -4.27 0.39
C LYS A 7 5.26 -4.82 0.86
N VAL A 8 4.18 -4.42 0.21
CA VAL A 8 2.81 -4.87 0.48
C VAL A 8 2.22 -5.40 -0.82
N LEU A 9 1.88 -6.69 -0.82
CA LEU A 9 1.12 -7.29 -1.90
C LEU A 9 -0.36 -6.95 -1.72
N VAL A 10 -0.97 -6.37 -2.74
CA VAL A 10 -2.37 -5.97 -2.79
C VAL A 10 -3.10 -6.96 -3.67
N LEU A 11 -3.97 -7.75 -3.06
CA LEU A 11 -4.81 -8.74 -3.73
C LEU A 11 -6.27 -8.26 -3.61
N PRO A 12 -6.86 -7.70 -4.68
CA PRO A 12 -8.20 -7.11 -4.62
C PRO A 12 -9.31 -8.15 -4.45
N GLY A 13 -9.09 -9.41 -4.84
CA GLY A 13 -10.10 -10.46 -4.76
C GLY A 13 -11.32 -10.20 -5.64
N ASP A 14 -12.47 -10.75 -5.24
CA ASP A 14 -13.72 -10.74 -6.02
C ASP A 14 -14.81 -9.85 -5.40
N ASN A 15 -15.93 -9.69 -6.12
CA ASN A 15 -17.12 -8.94 -5.71
C ASN A 15 -16.79 -7.49 -5.34
N CYS A 16 -17.05 -7.08 -4.09
CA CYS A 16 -16.75 -5.73 -3.60
C CYS A 16 -15.27 -5.52 -3.24
N GLY A 17 -14.44 -6.57 -3.29
CA GLY A 17 -13.03 -6.53 -2.95
C GLY A 17 -12.25 -5.44 -3.70
N PRO A 18 -12.29 -5.37 -5.04
CA PRO A 18 -11.60 -4.34 -5.81
C PRO A 18 -11.96 -2.91 -5.41
N GLU A 19 -13.25 -2.63 -5.14
CA GLU A 19 -13.73 -1.31 -4.78
C GLU A 19 -13.23 -0.88 -3.38
N VAL A 20 -13.32 -1.78 -2.40
CA VAL A 20 -12.87 -1.51 -1.03
C VAL A 20 -11.34 -1.41 -0.96
N VAL A 21 -10.64 -2.27 -1.68
CA VAL A 21 -9.16 -2.27 -1.74
C VAL A 21 -8.64 -0.99 -2.41
N ALA A 22 -9.33 -0.47 -3.44
CA ALA A 22 -8.96 0.79 -4.06
C ALA A 22 -8.98 1.96 -3.05
N GLU A 23 -9.99 2.03 -2.18
CA GLU A 23 -10.03 3.04 -1.10
C GLU A 23 -8.93 2.83 -0.06
N GLY A 24 -8.67 1.57 0.32
CA GLY A 24 -7.55 1.23 1.22
C GLY A 24 -6.19 1.66 0.66
N VAL A 25 -5.94 1.42 -0.63
CA VAL A 25 -4.72 1.85 -1.33
C VAL A 25 -4.58 3.37 -1.35
N LYS A 26 -5.68 4.12 -1.55
CA LYS A 26 -5.65 5.60 -1.49
C LYS A 26 -5.18 6.09 -0.12
N VAL A 27 -5.72 5.52 0.96
CA VAL A 27 -5.31 5.87 2.33
C VAL A 27 -3.85 5.48 2.58
N LEU A 28 -3.42 4.29 2.14
CA LEU A 28 -2.03 3.84 2.32
C LEU A 28 -1.03 4.70 1.55
N LYS A 29 -1.39 5.24 0.37
CA LYS A 29 -0.55 6.20 -0.37
C LYS A 29 -0.32 7.48 0.44
N LEU A 30 -1.37 8.02 1.07
CA LEU A 30 -1.24 9.18 1.96
C LEU A 30 -0.35 8.88 3.17
N ILE A 31 -0.55 7.73 3.81
CA ILE A 31 0.27 7.29 4.96
C ILE A 31 1.74 7.10 4.55
N SER A 32 2.00 6.55 3.36
CA SER A 32 3.36 6.32 2.84
C SER A 32 4.13 7.65 2.70
N GLN A 33 3.48 8.70 2.20
CA GLN A 33 4.07 10.04 2.12
C GLN A 33 4.46 10.57 3.51
N MET A 34 3.56 10.44 4.49
CA MET A 34 3.80 10.89 5.86
C MET A 34 4.94 10.10 6.52
N ARG A 35 4.92 8.77 6.41
CA ARG A 35 5.95 7.91 7.00
C ARG A 35 7.31 8.03 6.32
N THR A 36 7.34 8.31 5.03
CA THR A 36 8.59 8.60 4.31
C THR A 36 9.21 9.89 4.85
N LYS A 37 8.39 10.94 5.05
CA LYS A 37 8.83 12.25 5.54
C LYS A 37 9.34 12.22 6.98
N TYR A 38 8.62 11.56 7.90
CA TYR A 38 8.90 11.65 9.34
C TYR A 38 9.62 10.42 9.93
N ASN A 39 9.54 9.26 9.27
CA ASN A 39 10.07 8.00 9.80
C ASN A 39 11.03 7.29 8.83
N HIS A 40 11.28 7.86 7.65
CA HIS A 40 12.09 7.25 6.58
C HIS A 40 11.61 5.84 6.20
N VAL A 41 10.31 5.57 6.30
CA VAL A 41 9.70 4.30 5.87
C VAL A 41 9.08 4.47 4.49
N VAL A 42 9.53 3.66 3.54
CA VAL A 42 9.01 3.64 2.17
C VAL A 42 8.11 2.42 2.01
N ILE A 43 6.83 2.65 1.71
CA ILE A 43 5.86 1.58 1.43
C ILE A 43 5.74 1.43 -0.09
N GLU A 44 6.07 0.24 -0.58
CA GLU A 44 5.91 -0.18 -1.98
C GLU A 44 4.66 -1.07 -2.07
N LEU A 45 3.65 -0.60 -2.78
CA LEU A 45 2.40 -1.34 -3.03
C LEU A 45 2.53 -2.06 -4.37
N CYS A 46 2.36 -3.38 -4.38
CA CYS A 46 2.39 -4.21 -5.58
C CYS A 46 1.02 -4.85 -5.76
N GLU A 47 0.33 -4.56 -6.86
CA GLU A 47 -0.99 -5.14 -7.16
C GLU A 47 -0.83 -6.42 -7.98
N GLU A 48 -1.51 -7.49 -7.58
CA GLU A 48 -1.61 -8.75 -8.32
C GLU A 48 -3.02 -9.34 -8.24
N THR A 49 -3.36 -10.24 -9.16
CA THR A 49 -4.60 -11.01 -9.13
C THR A 49 -4.41 -12.26 -8.27
N ILE A 50 -5.38 -12.56 -7.41
CA ILE A 50 -5.43 -13.84 -6.70
C ILE A 50 -6.13 -14.88 -7.59
N GLY A 51 -5.63 -16.11 -7.61
CA GLY A 51 -6.15 -17.23 -8.40
C GLY A 51 -6.07 -18.54 -7.64
#